data_AF-A0A9P1H3J9-F1
#
_entry.id   AF-A0A9P1H3J9-F1
#
_cell.length_a   1.000
_cell.length_b   1.000
_cell.length_c   1.000
_cell.angle_alpha   90.00
_cell.angle_beta   90.00
_cell.angle_gamma   90.00
#
_symmetry.space_group_name_H-M   'P 1'
#
loop_
_entity.id
_entity.type
_entity.pdbx_description
1 polymer ?
#
loop_
_entity_poly.entity_id
_entity_poly.type
_entity_poly.pdbx_seq_one_letter_code
_entity_poly.pdbx_strand_id
1 'polypeptide(L)'
;MRPSLASWLGLSLVGMAVAQPSDAPDVENFLRRFAARAIMLGDYLYIDGGEITQLVDGELYNTYDITMNSTLSIDMSKSWSSDTVEIRSIPKEAPKVYGQAMWPDSEGQSFYIWGGHSNHGRETNMLTTQQIWRFVADGKGGGAWTKEIPDNLGAYNGFQLTELGAWTTAHNTGFWLGGSASGWTQNFRASNQNVPGMVSFNMTTKTFRNDTTPDVSEQGTILGGQAQYVPRFGPHGLIAVFGGTAQPVLEGGPTSYRDFRNLTFFDPVTKDWYWQMTTGTTPTPRENSCVFGAESVGGTYEIFVFGGQDTIAKSTAEDLYVLTLPGFVWTKLDNPQGGARTDHVLGGGDSFRLADPFPQGLGVFDMTELSWGTDFKADAAEYESPKVVQDWYDKNGDLASVEWSSEAVKVLFTSEKSSKYKTPSYGTRPSSPFHSNPLRYDRGKRQGQGLGIQKGSSNIGPIVGGVVGGVVAVAACVGAAMLLRRRKRRGQSQGGQFQAVPMDPETPRSDGTTLVNNTPKPLEYGAQQPEMDSYGRVYEMAGEAKSPHPVELDATGINGSGGLASKEQTQVYR
;
A
#
# COMPACT_ATOMS: atom_id res chain seq x y z
N MET A 1 -40.30 -76.09 -2.17
CA MET A 1 -40.18 -74.89 -1.31
C MET A 1 -38.74 -74.46 -1.26
N ARG A 2 -38.51 -73.13 -1.25
CA ARG A 2 -37.26 -72.36 -1.09
C ARG A 2 -36.55 -71.88 -2.36
N PRO A 3 -36.77 -70.62 -2.77
CA PRO A 3 -35.74 -69.70 -3.26
C PRO A 3 -35.12 -68.96 -2.04
N SER A 4 -33.82 -68.69 -1.90
CA SER A 4 -32.83 -67.89 -2.66
C SER A 4 -32.45 -66.62 -1.88
N LEU A 5 -31.23 -66.16 -2.14
CA LEU A 5 -30.65 -64.82 -1.94
C LEU A 5 -29.89 -64.55 -0.63
N ALA A 6 -28.58 -64.42 -0.86
CA ALA A 6 -27.54 -63.98 0.05
C ALA A 6 -27.70 -62.50 0.40
N SER A 7 -27.60 -62.19 1.68
CA SER A 7 -27.47 -60.83 2.19
C SER A 7 -26.01 -60.58 2.55
N TRP A 8 -25.24 -60.06 1.60
CA TRP A 8 -23.99 -59.37 1.90
C TRP A 8 -24.36 -57.94 2.33
N LEU A 9 -24.24 -57.66 3.62
CA LEU A 9 -24.30 -56.30 4.18
C LEU A 9 -23.04 -55.56 3.72
N GLY A 10 -23.16 -54.77 2.66
CA GLY A 10 -22.22 -53.69 2.37
C GLY A 10 -22.46 -52.56 3.35
N LEU A 11 -21.60 -52.42 4.37
CA LEU A 11 -21.45 -51.14 5.07
C LEU A 11 -20.84 -50.16 4.07
N SER A 12 -21.68 -49.41 3.38
CA SER A 12 -21.28 -48.15 2.78
C SER A 12 -21.00 -47.17 3.93
N LEU A 13 -19.73 -47.00 4.29
CA LEU A 13 -19.26 -45.79 4.92
C LEU A 13 -19.54 -44.64 3.94
N VAL A 14 -20.74 -44.05 4.07
CA VAL A 14 -20.95 -42.67 3.64
C VAL A 14 -20.10 -41.87 4.61
N GLY A 15 -18.83 -41.64 4.24
CA GLY A 15 -18.09 -40.55 4.84
C GLY A 15 -18.94 -39.31 4.63
N MET A 16 -19.47 -38.75 5.72
CA MET A 16 -19.95 -37.38 5.71
C MET A 16 -18.73 -36.54 5.32
N ALA A 17 -18.59 -36.26 4.03
CA ALA A 17 -17.74 -35.17 3.60
C ALA A 17 -18.39 -33.94 4.24
N VAL A 18 -17.78 -33.45 5.32
CA VAL A 18 -18.12 -32.15 5.87
C VAL A 18 -17.87 -31.18 4.72
N ALA A 19 -18.95 -30.64 4.15
CA ALA A 19 -18.85 -29.65 3.10
C ALA A 19 -17.95 -28.53 3.63
N GLN A 20 -16.87 -28.24 2.90
CA GLN A 20 -16.02 -27.11 3.25
C GLN A 20 -16.84 -25.83 3.05
N PRO A 21 -16.79 -24.88 3.98
CA PRO A 21 -17.50 -23.61 3.85
C PRO A 21 -17.12 -22.91 2.54
N SER A 22 -18.09 -22.27 1.89
CA SER A 22 -17.84 -21.54 0.64
C SER A 22 -17.10 -20.24 0.93
N ASP A 23 -16.10 -19.88 0.13
CA ASP A 23 -15.49 -18.53 0.18
C ASP A 23 -16.40 -17.45 -0.43
N ALA A 24 -17.49 -17.86 -1.08
CA ALA A 24 -18.57 -17.03 -1.62
C ALA A 24 -19.92 -17.64 -1.23
N PRO A 25 -20.33 -17.56 0.05
CA PRO A 25 -21.62 -18.06 0.50
C PRO A 25 -22.76 -17.21 -0.07
N ASP A 26 -23.98 -17.75 -0.09
CA ASP A 26 -25.17 -16.96 -0.40
C ASP A 26 -25.39 -15.82 0.61
N VAL A 27 -26.12 -14.79 0.20
CA VAL A 27 -26.33 -13.55 0.99
C VAL A 27 -26.81 -13.84 2.41
N GLU A 28 -27.73 -14.79 2.57
CA GLU A 28 -28.30 -15.17 3.88
C GLU A 28 -27.29 -15.85 4.83
N ASN A 29 -26.25 -16.43 4.27
CA ASN A 29 -25.20 -17.14 5.01
C ASN A 29 -23.95 -16.28 5.18
N PHE A 30 -23.78 -15.21 4.41
CA PHE A 30 -22.66 -14.29 4.55
C PHE A 30 -22.80 -13.45 5.82
N LEU A 31 -21.72 -13.39 6.63
CA LEU A 31 -21.65 -12.43 7.74
C LEU A 31 -20.62 -11.34 7.46
N ARG A 32 -19.38 -11.69 7.12
CA ARG A 32 -18.33 -10.71 6.87
C ARG A 32 -17.12 -11.33 6.19
N ARG A 33 -16.28 -10.46 5.66
CA ARG A 33 -14.94 -10.78 5.14
C ARG A 33 -13.93 -9.81 5.73
N PHE A 34 -12.77 -10.28 6.18
CA PHE A 34 -11.77 -9.45 6.84
C PHE A 34 -10.37 -9.58 6.25
N ALA A 35 -9.65 -8.46 6.21
CA ALA A 35 -8.28 -8.31 5.69
C ALA A 35 -8.05 -8.83 4.26
N ALA A 36 -9.13 -9.01 3.48
CA ALA A 36 -9.05 -9.29 2.06
C ALA A 36 -8.60 -8.04 1.30
N ARG A 37 -7.96 -8.28 0.16
CA ARG A 37 -7.51 -7.22 -0.76
C ARG A 37 -8.22 -7.35 -2.08
N ALA A 38 -8.39 -6.24 -2.79
CA ALA A 38 -9.10 -6.25 -4.04
C ALA A 38 -8.38 -5.45 -5.13
N ILE A 39 -8.47 -5.88 -6.38
CA ILE A 39 -7.82 -5.21 -7.50
C ILE A 39 -8.61 -5.36 -8.80
N MET A 40 -8.60 -4.33 -9.65
CA MET A 40 -9.12 -4.42 -11.01
C MET A 40 -8.08 -5.00 -11.96
N LEU A 41 -8.47 -6.00 -12.76
CA LEU A 41 -7.74 -6.43 -13.96
C LEU A 41 -8.72 -6.53 -15.12
N GLY A 42 -8.58 -5.63 -16.10
CA GLY A 42 -9.57 -5.43 -17.16
C GLY A 42 -10.95 -5.16 -16.56
N ASP A 43 -11.96 -5.92 -17.00
CA ASP A 43 -13.36 -5.76 -16.59
C ASP A 43 -13.71 -6.49 -15.29
N TYR A 44 -12.74 -7.08 -14.58
CA TYR A 44 -13.01 -7.91 -13.41
C TYR A 44 -12.34 -7.37 -12.14
N LEU A 45 -13.12 -7.33 -11.07
CA LEU A 45 -12.64 -7.10 -9.71
C LEU A 45 -12.22 -8.43 -9.10
N TYR A 46 -10.94 -8.60 -8.80
CA TYR A 46 -10.43 -9.77 -8.07
C TYR A 46 -10.31 -9.47 -6.59
N ILE A 47 -10.72 -10.41 -5.74
CA ILE A 47 -10.62 -10.31 -4.27
C ILE A 47 -9.80 -11.49 -3.76
N ASP A 48 -8.75 -11.25 -2.99
CA ASP A 48 -7.81 -12.27 -2.56
C ASP A 48 -7.38 -12.14 -1.09
N GLY A 49 -7.19 -13.30 -0.45
CA GLY A 49 -6.73 -13.40 0.93
C GLY A 49 -7.78 -12.99 1.96
N GLY A 50 -7.34 -12.87 3.21
CA GLY A 50 -8.19 -12.59 4.34
C GLY A 50 -8.97 -13.81 4.83
N GLU A 51 -10.04 -13.54 5.55
CA GLU A 51 -10.93 -14.52 6.16
C GLU A 51 -12.40 -14.23 5.87
N ILE A 52 -13.22 -15.24 6.07
CA ILE A 52 -14.67 -15.15 5.97
C ILE A 52 -15.34 -15.69 7.23
N THR A 53 -16.36 -14.97 7.70
CA THR A 53 -17.31 -15.47 8.69
C THR A 53 -18.64 -15.69 8.00
N GLN A 54 -19.25 -16.85 8.25
CA GLN A 54 -20.49 -17.26 7.61
C GLN A 54 -21.32 -18.19 8.51
N LEU A 55 -22.59 -18.36 8.15
CA LEU A 55 -23.45 -19.41 8.66
C LEU A 55 -23.30 -20.67 7.80
N VAL A 56 -23.30 -21.84 8.43
CA VAL A 56 -23.36 -23.15 7.76
C VAL A 56 -24.46 -23.95 8.46
N ASP A 57 -25.42 -24.44 7.68
CA ASP A 57 -26.62 -25.10 8.21
C ASP A 57 -27.39 -24.26 9.24
N GLY A 58 -27.41 -22.93 9.05
CA GLY A 58 -28.10 -21.97 9.92
C GLY A 58 -27.37 -21.61 11.22
N GLU A 59 -26.20 -22.21 11.47
CA GLU A 59 -25.40 -21.97 12.67
C GLU A 59 -24.10 -21.24 12.31
N LEU A 60 -23.60 -20.42 13.24
CA LEU A 60 -22.30 -19.78 13.07
C LEU A 60 -21.22 -20.87 12.91
N TYR A 61 -20.49 -20.86 11.80
CA TYR A 61 -19.42 -21.82 11.59
C TYR A 61 -18.26 -21.51 12.53
N ASN A 62 -18.25 -22.18 13.68
CA ASN A 62 -17.46 -21.80 14.85
C ASN A 62 -16.05 -22.43 14.88
N THR A 63 -15.35 -22.39 13.74
CA THR A 63 -13.89 -22.48 13.77
C THR A 63 -13.37 -21.06 13.68
N TYR A 64 -12.59 -20.64 14.68
CA TYR A 64 -11.77 -19.42 14.61
C TYR A 64 -11.28 -19.17 13.18
N ASP A 65 -11.78 -18.10 12.57
CA ASP A 65 -11.25 -17.46 11.36
C ASP A 65 -10.98 -18.40 10.17
N ILE A 66 -11.99 -18.61 9.30
CA ILE A 66 -11.82 -19.40 8.07
C ILE A 66 -11.00 -18.58 7.09
N THR A 67 -9.71 -18.92 6.97
CA THR A 67 -8.85 -18.32 5.95
C THR A 67 -9.40 -18.66 4.56
N MET A 68 -9.52 -17.63 3.73
CA MET A 68 -9.98 -17.79 2.37
C MET A 68 -9.04 -18.70 1.57
N ASN A 69 -9.62 -19.69 0.90
CA ASN A 69 -8.91 -20.71 0.13
C ASN A 69 -9.00 -20.49 -1.39
N SER A 70 -9.59 -19.36 -1.79
CA SER A 70 -9.88 -19.04 -3.18
C SER A 70 -9.57 -17.58 -3.45
N THR A 71 -9.18 -17.28 -4.69
CA THR A 71 -9.27 -15.93 -5.24
C THR A 71 -10.67 -15.77 -5.82
N LEU A 72 -11.36 -14.69 -5.51
CA LEU A 72 -12.69 -14.44 -6.05
C LEU A 72 -12.64 -13.42 -7.18
N SER A 73 -13.68 -13.40 -8.03
CA SER A 73 -13.84 -12.35 -9.03
C SER A 73 -15.30 -11.93 -9.20
N ILE A 74 -15.51 -10.65 -9.46
CA ILE A 74 -16.79 -10.04 -9.83
C ILE A 74 -16.65 -9.39 -11.21
N ASP A 75 -17.64 -9.59 -12.09
CA ASP A 75 -17.72 -8.96 -13.40
C ASP A 75 -18.20 -7.50 -13.28
N MET A 76 -17.30 -6.55 -13.50
CA MET A 76 -17.56 -5.11 -13.40
C MET A 76 -18.01 -4.49 -14.72
N SER A 77 -18.05 -5.27 -15.83
CA SER A 77 -18.63 -4.81 -17.11
C SER A 77 -20.16 -4.75 -17.07
N LYS A 78 -20.77 -5.33 -16.03
CA LYS A 78 -22.23 -5.41 -15.83
C LYS A 78 -22.63 -4.70 -14.56
N SER A 79 -23.78 -4.04 -14.61
CA SER A 79 -24.42 -3.52 -13.40
C SER A 79 -24.92 -4.68 -12.53
N TRP A 80 -24.80 -4.54 -11.22
CA TRP A 80 -25.22 -5.54 -10.24
C TRP A 80 -25.67 -4.86 -8.94
N SER A 81 -26.43 -5.56 -8.11
CA SER A 81 -26.67 -5.16 -6.73
C SER A 81 -25.94 -6.09 -5.77
N SER A 82 -25.60 -5.61 -4.58
CA SER A 82 -24.90 -6.41 -3.56
C SER A 82 -25.63 -7.70 -3.19
N ASP A 83 -26.95 -7.74 -3.34
CA ASP A 83 -27.79 -8.93 -3.11
C ASP A 83 -27.76 -9.96 -4.26
N THR A 84 -27.42 -9.52 -5.48
CA THR A 84 -27.57 -10.33 -6.70
C THR A 84 -26.26 -10.57 -7.44
N VAL A 85 -25.17 -9.96 -6.97
CA VAL A 85 -23.85 -10.04 -7.58
C VAL A 85 -23.35 -11.48 -7.65
N GLU A 86 -22.91 -11.89 -8.84
CA GLU A 86 -22.28 -13.18 -9.03
C GLU A 86 -20.81 -13.09 -8.61
N ILE A 87 -20.43 -13.87 -7.60
CA ILE A 87 -19.05 -13.96 -7.11
C ILE A 87 -18.49 -15.32 -7.54
N ARG A 88 -17.56 -15.31 -8.49
CA ARG A 88 -16.88 -16.54 -8.89
C ARG A 88 -15.76 -16.88 -7.90
N SER A 89 -15.61 -18.16 -7.60
CA SER A 89 -14.48 -18.69 -6.84
C SER A 89 -13.45 -19.37 -7.77
N ILE A 90 -12.17 -19.05 -7.56
CA ILE A 90 -11.02 -19.57 -8.31
C ILE A 90 -10.07 -20.24 -7.31
N PRO A 91 -9.71 -21.53 -7.51
CA PRO A 91 -8.82 -22.24 -6.59
C PRO A 91 -7.49 -21.51 -6.36
N LYS A 92 -7.08 -21.41 -5.09
CA LYS A 92 -5.85 -20.73 -4.71
C LYS A 92 -4.71 -21.73 -4.45
N GLU A 93 -3.68 -21.68 -5.28
CA GLU A 93 -2.42 -22.44 -5.08
C GLU A 93 -1.36 -21.63 -4.32
N ALA A 94 -1.52 -20.30 -4.29
CA ALA A 94 -0.66 -19.37 -3.58
C ALA A 94 -0.92 -19.38 -2.05
N PRO A 95 0.02 -18.86 -1.23
CA PRO A 95 -0.15 -18.73 0.21
C PRO A 95 -1.44 -17.98 0.55
N LYS A 96 -2.16 -18.48 1.55
CA LYS A 96 -3.36 -17.82 2.04
C LYS A 96 -2.94 -16.89 3.17
N VAL A 97 -3.16 -15.61 2.94
CA VAL A 97 -2.58 -14.51 3.72
C VAL A 97 -3.60 -13.42 3.95
N TYR A 98 -3.31 -12.59 4.95
CA TYR A 98 -4.08 -11.45 5.38
C TYR A 98 -3.29 -10.19 5.04
N GLY A 99 -3.96 -9.19 4.49
CA GLY A 99 -3.41 -7.85 4.35
C GLY A 99 -2.20 -7.71 3.43
N GLN A 100 -1.95 -8.67 2.53
CA GLN A 100 -0.87 -8.66 1.54
C GLN A 100 -0.95 -7.46 0.59
N ALA A 101 0.14 -7.20 -0.13
CA ALA A 101 0.12 -6.31 -1.29
C ALA A 101 -0.47 -7.05 -2.49
N MET A 102 -1.20 -6.34 -3.34
CA MET A 102 -1.56 -6.80 -4.69
C MET A 102 -0.98 -5.80 -5.69
N TRP A 103 0.14 -6.15 -6.32
CA TRP A 103 0.80 -5.27 -7.28
C TRP A 103 0.38 -5.66 -8.71
N PRO A 104 -0.50 -4.88 -9.36
CA PRO A 104 -0.88 -5.16 -10.74
C PRO A 104 0.33 -4.93 -11.64
N ASP A 105 0.52 -5.85 -12.57
CA ASP A 105 1.44 -5.65 -13.68
C ASP A 105 0.88 -4.60 -14.64
N SER A 106 1.76 -3.81 -15.24
CA SER A 106 1.41 -2.75 -16.19
C SER A 106 0.59 -3.23 -17.39
N GLU A 107 0.68 -4.50 -17.77
CA GLU A 107 -0.12 -5.09 -18.84
C GLU A 107 -1.60 -5.31 -18.45
N GLY A 108 -1.96 -5.14 -17.16
CA GLY A 108 -3.34 -5.21 -16.68
C GLY A 108 -3.97 -6.62 -16.69
N GLN A 109 -3.16 -7.67 -16.88
CA GLN A 109 -3.61 -9.07 -16.95
C GLN A 109 -3.14 -9.93 -15.78
N SER A 110 -2.34 -9.38 -14.87
CA SER A 110 -1.81 -10.14 -13.76
C SER A 110 -1.52 -9.24 -12.57
N PHE A 111 -1.41 -9.84 -11.39
CA PHE A 111 -0.88 -9.16 -10.21
C PHE A 111 0.04 -10.08 -9.42
N TYR A 112 1.02 -9.49 -8.76
CA TYR A 112 1.89 -10.16 -7.80
C TYR A 112 1.37 -9.95 -6.38
N ILE A 113 1.62 -10.92 -5.50
CA ILE A 113 1.40 -10.74 -4.06
C ILE A 113 2.72 -10.70 -3.29
N TRP A 114 2.77 -9.84 -2.27
CA TRP A 114 3.93 -9.68 -1.41
C TRP A 114 3.52 -9.30 0.02
N GLY A 115 4.26 -9.78 1.01
CA GLY A 115 3.99 -9.48 2.42
C GLY A 115 2.66 -10.09 2.92
N GLY A 116 2.11 -9.49 3.96
CA GLY A 116 0.98 -10.03 4.71
C GLY A 116 1.41 -11.11 5.71
N HIS A 117 0.43 -11.67 6.42
CA HIS A 117 0.67 -12.72 7.41
C HIS A 117 -0.25 -13.92 7.18
N SER A 118 0.17 -15.08 7.67
CA SER A 118 -0.66 -16.29 7.73
C SER A 118 -1.48 -16.36 9.02
N ASN A 119 -2.62 -17.04 8.96
CA ASN A 119 -3.50 -17.24 10.12
C ASN A 119 -2.76 -17.96 11.26
N HIS A 120 -2.39 -17.22 12.32
CA HIS A 120 -1.68 -17.73 13.50
C HIS A 120 -0.45 -18.59 13.16
N GLY A 121 0.24 -18.30 12.06
CA GLY A 121 1.45 -19.03 11.64
C GLY A 121 1.22 -20.41 10.98
N ARG A 122 -0.04 -20.83 10.77
CA ARG A 122 -0.37 -22.19 10.29
C ARG A 122 0.07 -22.48 8.85
N GLU A 123 0.20 -21.45 8.02
CA GLU A 123 0.43 -21.58 6.57
C GLU A 123 1.66 -20.77 6.09
N THR A 124 2.68 -20.67 6.96
CA THR A 124 3.91 -19.91 6.68
C THR A 124 4.87 -20.60 5.71
N ASN A 125 4.70 -21.89 5.42
CA ASN A 125 5.61 -22.66 4.58
C ASN A 125 5.78 -22.09 3.15
N MET A 126 4.77 -21.39 2.64
CA MET A 126 4.82 -20.71 1.34
C MET A 126 5.26 -19.25 1.43
N LEU A 127 5.35 -18.68 2.65
CA LEU A 127 5.85 -17.33 2.93
C LEU A 127 7.37 -17.36 3.07
N THR A 128 8.02 -17.24 1.92
CA THR A 128 9.48 -17.31 1.79
C THR A 128 9.96 -16.22 0.85
N THR A 129 11.24 -15.88 0.93
CA THR A 129 11.91 -14.95 0.01
C THR A 129 12.68 -15.68 -1.10
N GLN A 130 12.21 -16.87 -1.48
CA GLN A 130 12.83 -17.69 -2.54
C GLN A 130 12.12 -17.57 -3.90
N GLN A 131 10.90 -17.02 -3.89
CA GLN A 131 10.01 -16.89 -5.03
C GLN A 131 8.97 -15.81 -4.74
N ILE A 132 8.33 -15.31 -5.78
CA ILE A 132 7.15 -14.46 -5.67
C ILE A 132 5.98 -15.15 -6.36
N TRP A 133 4.76 -14.91 -5.88
CA TRP A 133 3.55 -15.46 -6.47
C TRP A 133 2.88 -14.43 -7.36
N ARG A 134 2.40 -14.90 -8.52
CA ARG A 134 1.72 -14.09 -9.53
C ARG A 134 0.42 -14.77 -9.92
N PHE A 135 -0.68 -14.05 -9.88
CA PHE A 135 -1.94 -14.47 -10.46
C PHE A 135 -2.04 -13.93 -11.89
N VAL A 136 -2.32 -14.80 -12.86
CA VAL A 136 -2.51 -14.43 -14.27
C VAL A 136 -3.98 -14.64 -14.62
N ALA A 137 -4.68 -13.54 -14.94
CA ALA A 137 -6.07 -13.56 -15.33
C ALA A 137 -6.25 -14.10 -16.76
N ASP A 138 -7.37 -14.76 -17.00
CA ASP A 138 -7.73 -15.30 -18.34
C ASP A 138 -8.56 -14.33 -19.20
N GLY A 139 -8.83 -13.12 -18.67
CA GLY A 139 -9.67 -12.10 -19.29
C GLY A 139 -11.17 -12.39 -19.28
N LYS A 140 -11.61 -13.43 -18.56
CA LYS A 140 -13.01 -13.89 -18.46
C LYS A 140 -13.47 -14.04 -17.02
N GLY A 141 -12.75 -13.41 -16.08
CA GLY A 141 -12.96 -13.50 -14.64
C GLY A 141 -12.36 -14.78 -14.02
N GLY A 142 -11.55 -15.53 -14.74
CA GLY A 142 -10.81 -16.66 -14.21
C GLY A 142 -9.31 -16.34 -14.17
N GLY A 143 -8.51 -17.33 -13.81
CA GLY A 143 -7.06 -17.22 -13.90
C GLY A 143 -6.35 -18.35 -13.16
N ALA A 144 -5.03 -18.24 -13.11
CA ALA A 144 -4.18 -19.25 -12.47
C ALA A 144 -3.04 -18.59 -11.69
N TRP A 145 -2.68 -19.22 -10.58
CA TRP A 145 -1.52 -18.85 -9.79
C TRP A 145 -0.26 -19.48 -10.36
N THR A 146 0.81 -18.70 -10.41
CA THR A 146 2.12 -19.11 -10.88
C THR A 146 3.20 -18.63 -9.89
N LYS A 147 4.34 -19.34 -9.87
CA LYS A 147 5.53 -18.94 -9.12
C LYS A 147 6.54 -18.35 -10.08
N GLU A 148 7.15 -17.25 -9.68
CA GLU A 148 8.27 -16.65 -10.38
C GLU A 148 9.47 -16.52 -9.44
N ILE A 149 10.67 -16.67 -10.00
CA ILE A 149 11.93 -16.45 -9.29
C ILE A 149 12.42 -15.06 -9.67
N PRO A 150 12.64 -14.15 -8.71
CA PRO A 150 13.21 -12.84 -9.00
C PRO A 150 14.61 -12.95 -9.62
N ASP A 151 14.91 -12.09 -10.59
CA ASP A 151 16.19 -12.10 -11.33
C ASP A 151 17.39 -11.78 -10.41
N ASN A 152 17.13 -11.11 -9.29
CA ASN A 152 18.11 -10.84 -8.24
C ASN A 152 17.82 -11.63 -6.95
N LEU A 153 17.48 -12.91 -7.06
CA LEU A 153 17.17 -13.81 -5.95
C LEU A 153 18.14 -13.71 -4.75
N GLY A 154 19.44 -13.57 -5.00
CA GLY A 154 20.44 -13.41 -3.93
C GLY A 154 20.19 -12.18 -3.03
N ALA A 155 19.75 -11.07 -3.62
CA ALA A 155 19.31 -9.90 -2.86
C ALA A 155 17.96 -10.16 -2.20
N TYR A 156 16.98 -10.70 -2.94
CA TYR A 156 15.63 -10.95 -2.44
C TYR A 156 15.61 -11.88 -1.21
N ASN A 157 16.45 -12.90 -1.17
CA ASN A 157 16.60 -13.81 -0.03
C ASN A 157 16.89 -13.08 1.30
N GLY A 158 17.53 -11.91 1.25
CA GLY A 158 17.84 -11.09 2.42
C GLY A 158 16.69 -10.19 2.89
N PHE A 159 15.58 -10.13 2.17
CA PHE A 159 14.41 -9.35 2.56
C PHE A 159 13.65 -10.01 3.70
N GLN A 160 12.88 -9.20 4.40
CA GLN A 160 11.94 -9.67 5.41
C GLN A 160 10.54 -9.40 4.89
N LEU A 161 9.72 -10.45 4.82
CA LEU A 161 8.30 -10.24 4.60
C LEU A 161 7.70 -9.59 5.85
N THR A 162 6.82 -8.62 5.65
CA THR A 162 6.16 -7.90 6.73
C THR A 162 4.66 -7.85 6.52
N GLU A 163 3.94 -7.59 7.61
CA GLU A 163 2.52 -7.25 7.63
C GLU A 163 2.33 -5.77 8.01
N LEU A 164 1.13 -5.24 7.78
CA LEU A 164 0.76 -3.86 8.13
C LEU A 164 1.65 -2.78 7.48
N GLY A 165 2.32 -3.07 6.37
CA GLY A 165 3.04 -2.06 5.61
C GLY A 165 2.12 -1.29 4.68
N ALA A 166 2.47 -0.03 4.44
CA ALA A 166 1.79 0.80 3.47
C ALA A 166 2.27 0.43 2.06
N TRP A 167 1.38 0.13 1.12
CA TRP A 167 1.78 -0.32 -0.20
C TRP A 167 0.96 0.32 -1.31
N THR A 168 1.56 0.38 -2.49
CA THR A 168 0.91 0.87 -3.71
C THR A 168 1.65 0.35 -4.92
N THR A 169 1.18 0.67 -6.12
CA THR A 169 1.90 0.44 -7.37
C THR A 169 1.95 1.75 -8.15
N ALA A 170 3.11 2.04 -8.72
CA ALA A 170 3.28 3.14 -9.64
C ALA A 170 4.09 2.67 -10.84
N HIS A 171 3.54 2.89 -12.04
CA HIS A 171 4.09 2.33 -13.28
C HIS A 171 4.22 0.81 -13.14
N ASN A 172 5.34 0.21 -13.58
CA ASN A 172 5.58 -1.21 -13.41
C ASN A 172 6.37 -1.58 -12.13
N THR A 173 6.15 -0.83 -11.05
CA THR A 173 6.85 -1.05 -9.77
C THR A 173 5.88 -1.10 -8.60
N GLY A 174 5.88 -2.22 -7.89
CA GLY A 174 5.19 -2.37 -6.62
C GLY A 174 6.03 -1.79 -5.48
N PHE A 175 5.38 -1.11 -4.55
CA PHE A 175 5.99 -0.48 -3.38
C PHE A 175 5.38 -1.04 -2.10
N TRP A 176 6.21 -1.29 -1.10
CA TRP A 176 5.80 -1.63 0.26
C TRP A 176 6.70 -0.95 1.28
N LEU A 177 6.11 -0.19 2.19
CA LEU A 177 6.80 0.62 3.18
C LEU A 177 6.56 0.03 4.57
N GLY A 178 7.66 -0.26 5.25
CA GLY A 178 7.68 -0.68 6.64
C GLY A 178 6.97 -2.01 6.95
N GLY A 179 6.18 -1.98 8.02
CA GLY A 179 5.49 -3.12 8.58
C GLY A 179 6.21 -3.81 9.74
N SER A 180 5.57 -4.85 10.27
CA SER A 180 6.14 -5.74 11.27
C SER A 180 6.49 -7.07 10.64
N ALA A 181 7.67 -7.60 10.94
CA ALA A 181 8.02 -8.98 10.61
C ALA A 181 7.85 -9.82 11.88
N SER A 182 7.22 -10.98 11.74
CA SER A 182 6.90 -11.91 12.83
C SER A 182 6.97 -13.36 12.36
N GLY A 183 6.77 -14.30 13.28
CA GLY A 183 6.58 -15.72 12.96
C GLY A 183 5.34 -15.99 12.08
N TRP A 184 4.47 -15.01 11.84
CA TRP A 184 3.30 -15.15 10.97
C TRP A 184 3.56 -14.69 9.53
N THR A 185 4.53 -13.79 9.34
CA THR A 185 4.89 -13.20 8.04
C THR A 185 5.88 -14.01 7.24
N GLN A 186 6.68 -14.87 7.90
CA GLN A 186 7.72 -15.63 7.25
C GLN A 186 8.04 -16.91 8.03
N ASN A 187 8.28 -18.00 7.30
CA ASN A 187 8.62 -19.27 7.93
C ASN A 187 9.91 -19.20 8.75
N PHE A 188 9.97 -19.96 9.85
CA PHE A 188 11.14 -20.09 10.73
C PHE A 188 11.65 -18.79 11.37
N ARG A 189 10.85 -17.71 11.40
CA ARG A 189 11.21 -16.47 12.10
C ARG A 189 10.94 -16.59 13.60
N ALA A 190 11.97 -16.36 14.42
CA ALA A 190 11.91 -16.55 15.88
C ALA A 190 11.54 -15.28 16.67
N SER A 191 11.73 -14.09 16.10
CA SER A 191 11.47 -12.80 16.77
C SER A 191 10.51 -11.93 15.98
N ASN A 192 9.85 -11.00 16.68
CA ASN A 192 9.08 -9.94 16.08
C ASN A 192 9.95 -8.69 15.94
N GLN A 193 9.80 -7.95 14.84
CA GLN A 193 10.59 -6.75 14.59
C GLN A 193 9.87 -5.80 13.64
N ASN A 194 9.79 -4.53 14.00
CA ASN A 194 9.36 -3.47 13.09
C ASN A 194 10.46 -3.21 12.05
N VAL A 195 10.11 -3.24 10.78
CA VAL A 195 11.07 -3.10 9.68
C VAL A 195 11.00 -1.67 9.15
N PRO A 196 12.12 -0.92 9.12
CA PRO A 196 12.15 0.40 8.50
C PRO A 196 12.40 0.29 6.99
N GLY A 197 12.12 1.37 6.26
CA GLY A 197 12.44 1.45 4.84
C GLY A 197 11.30 1.02 3.93
N MET A 198 11.65 0.86 2.66
CA MET A 198 10.74 0.54 1.57
C MET A 198 11.33 -0.57 0.70
N VAL A 199 10.50 -1.56 0.42
CA VAL A 199 10.71 -2.55 -0.64
C VAL A 199 10.10 -2.02 -1.91
N SER A 200 10.83 -2.14 -3.02
CA SER A 200 10.28 -1.95 -4.36
C SER A 200 10.55 -3.16 -5.25
N PHE A 201 9.55 -3.58 -6.01
CA PHE A 201 9.64 -4.68 -6.96
C PHE A 201 9.35 -4.17 -8.36
N ASN A 202 10.37 -4.12 -9.21
CA ASN A 202 10.20 -3.76 -10.60
C ASN A 202 9.78 -5.00 -11.39
N MET A 203 8.53 -5.02 -11.88
CA MET A 203 7.92 -6.18 -12.51
C MET A 203 8.48 -6.47 -13.91
N THR A 204 9.00 -5.46 -14.63
CA THR A 204 9.67 -5.64 -15.93
C THR A 204 10.98 -6.40 -15.79
N THR A 205 11.83 -5.95 -14.87
CA THR A 205 13.17 -6.52 -14.65
C THR A 205 13.16 -7.65 -13.63
N LYS A 206 12.01 -7.92 -13.00
CA LYS A 206 11.83 -8.90 -11.92
C LYS A 206 12.85 -8.73 -10.80
N THR A 207 13.20 -7.49 -10.45
CA THR A 207 14.18 -7.19 -9.41
C THR A 207 13.57 -6.49 -8.20
N PHE A 208 14.02 -6.91 -7.01
CA PHE A 208 13.72 -6.26 -5.74
C PHE A 208 14.79 -5.24 -5.34
N ARG A 209 14.39 -4.14 -4.72
CA ARG A 209 15.28 -3.14 -4.11
C ARG A 209 14.78 -2.73 -2.73
N ASN A 210 15.73 -2.37 -1.87
CA ASN A 210 15.46 -1.75 -0.58
C ASN A 210 15.93 -0.30 -0.62
N ASP A 211 15.06 0.60 -0.20
CA ASP A 211 15.33 2.03 -0.08
C ASP A 211 15.05 2.46 1.36
N THR A 212 15.79 3.45 1.86
CA THR A 212 15.50 4.06 3.17
C THR A 212 14.32 5.03 3.06
N THR A 213 13.53 5.14 4.12
CA THR A 213 12.38 6.05 4.19
C THR A 213 12.50 7.03 5.37
N PRO A 214 13.56 7.88 5.40
CA PRO A 214 13.82 8.74 6.55
C PRO A 214 12.71 9.77 6.81
N ASP A 215 11.95 10.13 5.77
CA ASP A 215 10.93 11.18 5.84
C ASP A 215 9.52 10.65 6.15
N VAL A 216 9.33 9.32 6.17
CA VAL A 216 8.05 8.72 6.57
C VAL A 216 7.83 8.88 8.08
N SER A 217 8.88 8.73 8.87
CA SER A 217 8.87 8.91 10.32
C SER A 217 10.28 9.04 10.88
N GLU A 218 10.40 9.57 12.11
CA GLU A 218 11.70 9.69 12.81
C GLU A 218 12.44 8.34 12.95
N GLN A 219 11.68 7.24 13.04
CA GLN A 219 12.20 5.88 13.16
C GLN A 219 12.41 5.20 11.80
N GLY A 220 11.97 5.81 10.70
CA GLY A 220 11.95 5.22 9.36
C GLY A 220 10.98 4.04 9.21
N THR A 221 10.16 3.78 10.22
CA THR A 221 9.17 2.70 10.27
C THR A 221 7.76 3.24 10.05
N ILE A 222 6.88 2.44 9.46
CA ILE A 222 5.45 2.71 9.40
C ILE A 222 4.68 1.39 9.53
N LEU A 223 3.66 1.36 10.39
CA LEU A 223 2.75 0.23 10.57
C LEU A 223 1.31 0.74 10.46
N GLY A 224 0.45 -0.05 9.81
CA GLY A 224 -0.96 0.27 9.60
C GLY A 224 -1.20 1.55 8.80
N GLY A 225 -0.20 2.02 8.05
CA GLY A 225 -0.34 3.15 7.13
C GLY A 225 -0.87 2.72 5.76
N GLN A 226 -1.24 3.69 4.94
CA GLN A 226 -1.63 3.48 3.54
C GLN A 226 -0.75 4.29 2.59
N ALA A 227 -0.60 3.84 1.34
CA ALA A 227 0.11 4.58 0.31
C ALA A 227 -0.75 4.72 -0.94
N GLN A 228 -0.95 5.93 -1.46
CA GLN A 228 -1.74 6.17 -2.68
C GLN A 228 -0.85 6.74 -3.78
N TYR A 229 -0.86 6.11 -4.95
CA TYR A 229 -0.26 6.71 -6.14
C TYR A 229 -1.19 7.78 -6.72
N VAL A 230 -0.61 8.93 -7.02
CA VAL A 230 -1.28 10.12 -7.57
C VAL A 230 -0.60 10.43 -8.91
N PRO A 231 -1.15 9.93 -10.04
CA PRO A 231 -0.50 10.04 -11.35
C PRO A 231 -0.42 11.48 -11.88
N ARG A 232 -1.27 12.38 -11.37
CA ARG A 232 -1.49 13.70 -11.94
C ARG A 232 -0.35 14.69 -11.71
N PHE A 233 0.35 14.60 -10.58
CA PHE A 233 1.31 15.63 -10.17
C PHE A 233 2.75 15.13 -10.28
N GLY A 234 3.67 16.05 -10.57
CA GLY A 234 5.07 15.72 -10.83
C GLY A 234 5.32 14.99 -12.16
N PRO A 235 6.60 14.80 -12.52
CA PRO A 235 6.99 14.21 -13.79
C PRO A 235 6.67 12.71 -13.91
N HIS A 236 6.60 11.99 -12.77
CA HIS A 236 6.37 10.55 -12.73
C HIS A 236 5.17 10.16 -11.84
N GLY A 237 4.26 11.10 -11.57
CA GLY A 237 3.31 10.94 -10.47
C GLY A 237 3.99 11.03 -9.10
N LEU A 238 3.20 10.95 -8.04
CA LEU A 238 3.69 10.98 -6.66
C LEU A 238 3.03 9.86 -5.86
N ILE A 239 3.75 9.26 -4.91
CA ILE A 239 3.17 8.33 -3.94
C ILE A 239 3.02 9.07 -2.61
N ALA A 240 1.78 9.23 -2.14
CA ALA A 240 1.45 9.86 -0.87
C ALA A 240 1.21 8.81 0.23
N VAL A 241 1.70 9.07 1.45
CA VAL A 241 1.65 8.12 2.58
C VAL A 241 0.79 8.65 3.72
N PHE A 242 -0.22 7.89 4.13
CA PHE A 242 -1.29 8.30 5.04
C PHE A 242 -1.33 7.47 6.32
N GLY A 243 -1.64 8.13 7.43
CA GLY A 243 -1.87 7.49 8.72
C GLY A 243 -0.73 6.59 9.18
N GLY A 244 -1.07 5.64 10.04
CA GLY A 244 -0.14 4.66 10.59
C GLY A 244 0.56 5.10 11.88
N THR A 245 1.29 4.16 12.49
CA THR A 245 2.24 4.43 13.56
C THR A 245 3.67 4.26 13.12
N ALA A 246 4.55 5.05 13.72
CA ALA A 246 5.98 4.79 13.73
C ALA A 246 6.37 4.21 15.08
N GLN A 247 6.86 2.99 15.05
CA GLN A 247 7.23 2.21 16.21
C GLN A 247 8.73 1.90 16.16
N PRO A 248 9.44 1.94 17.28
CA PRO A 248 10.87 1.65 17.28
C PRO A 248 11.15 0.22 16.81
N VAL A 249 12.30 0.04 16.14
CA VAL A 249 12.79 -1.28 15.69
C VAL A 249 13.13 -2.17 16.89
N LEU A 250 13.61 -1.58 17.98
CA LEU A 250 13.90 -2.26 19.25
C LEU A 250 12.75 -2.00 20.22
N GLU A 251 12.36 -3.03 20.97
CA GLU A 251 11.30 -2.93 21.97
C GLU A 251 11.59 -1.86 23.04
N GLY A 252 10.53 -1.22 23.55
CA GLY A 252 10.59 -0.30 24.69
C GLY A 252 10.75 1.19 24.35
N GLY A 253 10.86 1.58 23.08
CA GLY A 253 10.77 2.98 22.67
C GLY A 253 9.32 3.48 22.51
N PRO A 254 9.10 4.80 22.44
CA PRO A 254 7.76 5.37 22.29
C PRO A 254 7.20 5.12 20.89
N THR A 255 5.93 4.72 20.81
CA THR A 255 5.14 4.73 19.57
C THR A 255 4.68 6.16 19.27
N SER A 256 4.87 6.60 18.02
CA SER A 256 4.33 7.87 17.53
C SER A 256 3.26 7.63 16.47
N TYR A 257 2.24 8.48 16.47
CA TYR A 257 1.10 8.39 15.56
C TYR A 257 1.25 9.43 14.45
N ARG A 258 1.06 9.02 13.20
CA ARG A 258 1.11 9.95 12.08
C ARG A 258 -0.22 10.68 11.95
N ASP A 259 -0.16 12.00 12.01
CA ASP A 259 -1.33 12.84 11.74
C ASP A 259 -1.52 13.04 10.23
N PHE A 260 -2.72 13.51 9.85
CA PHE A 260 -3.08 13.82 8.47
C PHE A 260 -2.83 15.31 8.12
N ARG A 261 -2.25 16.09 9.04
CA ARG A 261 -1.95 17.52 8.84
C ARG A 261 -0.69 17.71 8.02
N ASN A 262 0.30 16.84 8.17
CA ASN A 262 1.50 16.86 7.36
C ASN A 262 1.50 15.70 6.37
N LEU A 263 1.13 15.97 5.12
CA LEU A 263 1.12 14.96 4.08
C LEU A 263 2.52 14.79 3.48
N THR A 264 3.10 13.62 3.64
CA THR A 264 4.38 13.23 3.03
C THR A 264 4.16 12.43 1.75
N PHE A 265 4.97 12.69 0.73
CA PHE A 265 4.90 11.99 -0.54
C PHE A 265 6.26 11.97 -1.23
N PHE A 266 6.46 11.08 -2.19
CA PHE A 266 7.72 10.96 -2.92
C PHE A 266 7.51 10.67 -4.41
N ASP A 267 8.51 11.02 -5.23
CA ASP A 267 8.54 10.64 -6.65
C ASP A 267 8.95 9.16 -6.76
N PRO A 268 8.14 8.29 -7.41
CA PRO A 268 8.38 6.86 -7.47
C PRO A 268 9.62 6.47 -8.28
N VAL A 269 10.20 7.38 -9.07
CA VAL A 269 11.40 7.14 -9.87
C VAL A 269 12.63 7.72 -9.18
N THR A 270 12.61 9.02 -8.82
CA THR A 270 13.80 9.68 -8.24
C THR A 270 13.99 9.36 -6.76
N LYS A 271 12.93 8.92 -6.07
CA LYS A 271 12.88 8.69 -4.61
C LYS A 271 13.07 9.96 -3.78
N ASP A 272 12.91 11.13 -4.38
CA ASP A 272 12.93 12.38 -3.64
C ASP A 272 11.64 12.50 -2.82
N TRP A 273 11.82 12.77 -1.52
CA TRP A 273 10.74 12.94 -0.57
C TRP A 273 10.39 14.41 -0.40
N TYR A 274 9.09 14.63 -0.20
CA TYR A 274 8.47 15.94 -0.07
C TYR A 274 7.39 15.87 0.99
N TRP A 275 6.96 17.05 1.46
CA TRP A 275 5.85 17.16 2.39
C TRP A 275 5.06 18.44 2.11
N GLN A 276 3.80 18.48 2.54
CA GLN A 276 2.94 19.65 2.44
C GLN A 276 1.93 19.65 3.60
N MET A 277 1.74 20.82 4.22
CA MET A 277 0.67 20.97 5.22
C MET A 277 -0.70 20.94 4.54
N THR A 278 -1.63 20.23 5.17
CA THR A 278 -3.04 20.24 4.81
C THR A 278 -3.82 21.17 5.73
N THR A 279 -4.97 21.65 5.24
CA THR A 279 -5.89 22.52 5.97
C THR A 279 -7.30 21.92 6.00
N GLY A 280 -8.28 22.65 6.53
CA GLY A 280 -9.66 22.18 6.63
C GLY A 280 -9.89 21.24 7.83
N THR A 281 -10.82 20.30 7.70
CA THR A 281 -11.20 19.37 8.75
C THR A 281 -10.43 18.07 8.63
N THR A 282 -9.23 18.04 9.20
CA THR A 282 -8.31 16.90 9.12
C THR A 282 -8.79 15.67 9.91
N PRO A 283 -8.64 14.44 9.37
CA PRO A 283 -8.86 13.21 10.13
C PRO A 283 -8.01 13.12 11.41
N THR A 284 -8.53 12.47 12.44
CA THR A 284 -7.73 12.07 13.61
C THR A 284 -6.66 11.04 13.21
N PRO A 285 -5.50 10.99 13.90
CA PRO A 285 -4.50 9.96 13.69
C PRO A 285 -5.10 8.56 13.81
N ARG A 286 -4.85 7.71 12.82
CA ARG A 286 -5.46 6.38 12.70
C ARG A 286 -4.59 5.42 11.91
N GLU A 287 -4.76 4.15 12.20
CA GLU A 287 -4.18 3.02 11.47
C GLU A 287 -5.26 2.29 10.68
N ASN A 288 -4.87 1.50 9.68
CA ASN A 288 -5.73 0.54 8.97
C ASN A 288 -7.01 1.18 8.39
N SER A 289 -6.95 2.47 8.05
CA SER A 289 -7.99 3.18 7.33
C SER A 289 -8.04 2.73 5.87
N CYS A 290 -9.19 2.90 5.23
CA CYS A 290 -9.31 2.75 3.78
C CYS A 290 -8.87 4.06 3.12
N VAL A 291 -8.04 3.97 2.08
CA VAL A 291 -7.61 5.13 1.29
C VAL A 291 -7.75 4.81 -0.18
N PHE A 292 -8.45 5.68 -0.90
CA PHE A 292 -8.58 5.61 -2.36
C PHE A 292 -8.47 6.99 -2.96
N GLY A 293 -7.96 7.06 -4.20
CA GLY A 293 -7.85 8.31 -4.94
C GLY A 293 -8.49 8.21 -6.32
N ALA A 294 -9.00 9.32 -6.82
CA ALA A 294 -9.58 9.43 -8.16
C ALA A 294 -9.19 10.77 -8.80
N GLU A 295 -8.89 10.73 -10.11
CA GLU A 295 -8.70 11.93 -10.92
C GLU A 295 -10.05 12.37 -11.49
N SER A 296 -10.40 13.63 -11.23
CA SER A 296 -11.61 14.25 -11.76
C SER A 296 -11.40 14.74 -13.18
N VAL A 297 -12.43 14.67 -14.03
CA VAL A 297 -12.43 15.27 -15.38
C VAL A 297 -12.14 16.77 -15.36
N GLY A 298 -12.37 17.44 -14.23
CA GLY A 298 -12.03 18.85 -13.99
C GLY A 298 -10.54 19.10 -13.78
N GLY A 299 -9.70 18.05 -13.76
CA GLY A 299 -8.26 18.17 -13.59
C GLY A 299 -7.82 18.41 -12.14
N THR A 300 -8.61 17.95 -11.18
CA THR A 300 -8.23 17.81 -9.78
C THR A 300 -8.03 16.34 -9.44
N TYR A 301 -7.51 16.07 -8.26
CA TYR A 301 -7.40 14.71 -7.75
C TYR A 301 -7.86 14.68 -6.31
N GLU A 302 -8.78 13.77 -6.01
CA GLU A 302 -9.40 13.65 -4.71
C GLU A 302 -8.97 12.34 -4.05
N ILE A 303 -8.62 12.42 -2.76
CA ILE A 303 -8.23 11.27 -1.96
C ILE A 303 -9.21 11.14 -0.82
N PHE A 304 -9.86 9.99 -0.73
CA PHE A 304 -10.85 9.69 0.29
C PHE A 304 -10.24 8.80 1.36
N VAL A 305 -10.58 9.08 2.62
CA VAL A 305 -10.14 8.31 3.79
C VAL A 305 -11.36 7.89 4.58
N PHE A 306 -11.58 6.58 4.71
CA PHE A 306 -12.72 6.02 5.41
C PHE A 306 -12.31 5.11 6.56
N GLY A 307 -12.94 5.31 7.72
CA GLY A 307 -12.73 4.48 8.90
C GLY A 307 -11.28 4.48 9.38
N GLY A 308 -10.81 3.34 9.85
CA GLY A 308 -9.53 3.10 10.52
C GLY A 308 -9.69 2.96 12.03
N GLN A 309 -8.65 2.44 12.69
CA GLN A 309 -8.57 2.43 14.13
C GLN A 309 -8.00 3.77 14.60
N ASP A 310 -8.82 4.59 15.27
CA ASP A 310 -8.33 5.77 15.98
C ASP A 310 -7.54 5.30 17.19
N THR A 311 -6.23 5.43 17.07
CA THR A 311 -5.28 4.89 18.03
C THR A 311 -5.22 5.70 19.32
N ILE A 312 -5.64 6.98 19.27
CA ILE A 312 -5.67 7.87 20.43
C ILE A 312 -6.96 7.64 21.22
N ALA A 313 -8.10 7.60 20.52
CA ALA A 313 -9.41 7.37 21.11
C ALA A 313 -9.67 5.90 21.44
N LYS A 314 -8.85 4.99 20.91
CA LYS A 314 -9.03 3.52 21.00
C LYS A 314 -10.39 3.07 20.50
N SER A 315 -10.86 3.69 19.42
CA SER A 315 -12.15 3.39 18.80
C SER A 315 -11.97 3.11 17.31
N THR A 316 -12.87 2.33 16.73
CA THR A 316 -12.96 2.22 15.28
C THR A 316 -13.68 3.45 14.75
N ALA A 317 -13.07 4.16 13.82
CA ALA A 317 -13.67 5.32 13.18
C ALA A 317 -14.72 4.86 12.16
N GLU A 318 -15.79 5.63 12.05
CA GLU A 318 -16.82 5.48 11.02
C GLU A 318 -16.86 6.67 10.08
N ASP A 319 -16.04 7.69 10.29
CA ASP A 319 -16.09 8.90 9.49
C ASP A 319 -15.37 8.77 8.14
N LEU A 320 -15.81 9.59 7.20
CA LEU A 320 -15.30 9.69 5.84
C LEU A 320 -14.77 11.11 5.60
N TYR A 321 -13.63 11.22 4.94
CA TYR A 321 -13.02 12.49 4.57
C TYR A 321 -12.62 12.47 3.11
N VAL A 322 -12.60 13.64 2.49
CA VAL A 322 -12.00 13.88 1.17
C VAL A 322 -10.93 14.95 1.27
N LEU A 323 -9.74 14.67 0.73
CA LEU A 323 -8.66 15.62 0.50
C LEU A 323 -8.67 15.98 -0.98
N THR A 324 -8.73 17.27 -1.30
CA THR A 324 -8.59 17.73 -2.67
C THR A 324 -7.16 18.19 -2.99
N LEU A 325 -6.63 17.79 -4.14
CA LEU A 325 -5.34 18.20 -4.69
C LEU A 325 -5.55 18.95 -6.01
N PRO A 326 -4.81 20.05 -6.26
CA PRO A 326 -3.66 20.55 -5.50
C PRO A 326 -4.00 21.48 -4.31
N GLY A 327 -5.25 21.51 -3.83
CA GLY A 327 -5.67 22.42 -2.76
C GLY A 327 -5.15 22.09 -1.36
N PHE A 328 -4.82 20.82 -1.10
CA PHE A 328 -4.43 20.28 0.21
C PHE A 328 -5.45 20.59 1.32
N VAL A 329 -6.75 20.53 1.00
CA VAL A 329 -7.83 20.82 1.95
C VAL A 329 -8.63 19.55 2.24
N TRP A 330 -8.71 19.18 3.50
CA TRP A 330 -9.58 18.13 3.99
C TRP A 330 -10.99 18.65 4.24
N THR A 331 -11.98 17.90 3.77
CA THR A 331 -13.39 18.08 4.11
C THR A 331 -13.89 16.81 4.76
N LYS A 332 -14.46 16.93 5.96
CA LYS A 332 -15.21 15.83 6.59
C LYS A 332 -16.57 15.70 5.92
N LEU A 333 -16.92 14.49 5.53
CA LEU A 333 -18.20 14.21 4.89
C LEU A 333 -19.21 13.72 5.93
N ASP A 334 -20.44 14.19 5.80
CA ASP A 334 -21.58 13.58 6.47
C ASP A 334 -21.93 12.28 5.73
N ASN A 335 -22.54 11.31 6.42
CA ASN A 335 -23.14 10.08 5.86
C ASN A 335 -22.29 8.77 5.85
N PRO A 336 -21.86 8.25 7.01
CA PRO A 336 -21.28 6.91 7.07
C PRO A 336 -22.38 5.83 7.16
N GLN A 337 -23.14 5.65 6.09
CA GLN A 337 -23.82 4.37 5.92
C GLN A 337 -22.75 3.28 5.82
N GLY A 338 -22.97 2.14 6.48
CA GLY A 338 -22.02 1.03 6.48
C GLY A 338 -21.13 0.92 7.71
N GLY A 339 -21.27 1.82 8.71
CA GLY A 339 -20.73 1.78 10.07
C GLY A 339 -19.20 1.85 10.20
N ALA A 340 -18.69 1.74 11.44
CA ALA A 340 -17.26 1.87 11.76
C ALA A 340 -16.42 0.78 11.10
N ARG A 341 -15.42 1.12 10.26
CA ARG A 341 -14.60 0.13 9.55
C ARG A 341 -13.11 0.18 9.86
N THR A 342 -12.43 -0.96 9.92
CA THR A 342 -10.95 -1.11 9.91
C THR A 342 -10.59 -2.24 8.95
N ASP A 343 -9.52 -2.08 8.17
CA ASP A 343 -9.13 -3.08 7.16
C ASP A 343 -10.31 -3.51 6.25
N HIS A 344 -11.16 -2.53 5.89
CA HIS A 344 -12.38 -2.67 5.08
C HIS A 344 -13.58 -3.37 5.75
N VAL A 345 -13.56 -3.64 7.05
CA VAL A 345 -14.62 -4.37 7.78
C VAL A 345 -15.19 -3.60 8.94
N LEU A 346 -16.47 -3.80 9.19
CA LEU A 346 -17.12 -3.37 10.41
C LEU A 346 -16.46 -3.83 11.73
N GLY A 347 -16.03 -2.84 12.52
CA GLY A 347 -15.80 -2.91 13.97
C GLY A 347 -14.52 -3.63 14.43
N GLY A 348 -14.11 -3.35 15.67
CA GLY A 348 -13.15 -4.14 16.44
C GLY A 348 -13.83 -4.93 17.57
N GLY A 349 -13.24 -6.03 18.03
CA GLY A 349 -13.76 -6.88 19.12
C GLY A 349 -14.82 -7.90 18.67
N ASP A 350 -15.80 -8.23 19.53
CA ASP A 350 -16.92 -9.20 19.30
C ASP A 350 -17.76 -8.95 18.03
N SER A 351 -17.48 -7.84 17.34
CA SER A 351 -17.98 -7.52 16.01
C SER A 351 -17.94 -8.68 15.03
N PHE A 352 -16.96 -9.60 15.07
CA PHE A 352 -16.81 -10.70 14.10
C PHE A 352 -18.04 -11.62 13.94
N ARG A 353 -18.96 -11.61 14.90
CA ARG A 353 -20.23 -12.37 14.87
C ARG A 353 -21.40 -11.61 14.26
N LEU A 354 -21.26 -10.30 14.01
CA LEU A 354 -22.31 -9.46 13.45
C LEU A 354 -22.24 -9.50 11.92
N ALA A 355 -23.40 -9.60 11.27
CA ALA A 355 -23.51 -9.45 9.83
C ALA A 355 -23.09 -8.03 9.41
N ASP A 356 -22.40 -7.93 8.28
CA ASP A 356 -22.13 -6.67 7.60
C ASP A 356 -23.48 -6.07 7.14
N PRO A 357 -23.70 -4.76 7.30
CA PRO A 357 -24.92 -4.08 6.88
C PRO A 357 -25.08 -4.08 5.35
N PHE A 358 -24.00 -4.27 4.61
CA PHE A 358 -24.08 -4.48 3.18
C PHE A 358 -24.16 -5.97 2.86
N PRO A 359 -25.12 -6.38 2.01
CA PRO A 359 -25.16 -7.74 1.46
C PRO A 359 -23.80 -8.10 0.86
N GLN A 360 -23.33 -9.32 1.12
CA GLN A 360 -21.99 -9.79 0.72
C GLN A 360 -20.82 -8.91 1.18
N GLY A 361 -21.04 -7.97 2.11
CA GLY A 361 -20.06 -6.97 2.54
C GLY A 361 -19.70 -5.95 1.46
N LEU A 362 -20.55 -5.79 0.45
CA LEU A 362 -20.30 -4.93 -0.71
C LEU A 362 -21.11 -3.64 -0.63
N GLY A 363 -20.47 -2.55 -0.22
CA GLY A 363 -21.02 -1.19 -0.32
C GLY A 363 -20.48 -0.48 -1.56
N VAL A 364 -21.33 0.26 -2.26
CA VAL A 364 -20.96 1.11 -3.41
C VAL A 364 -21.04 2.56 -2.97
N PHE A 365 -19.92 3.28 -3.03
CA PHE A 365 -19.88 4.71 -2.71
C PHE A 365 -19.83 5.55 -3.98
N ASP A 366 -20.83 6.40 -4.18
CA ASP A 366 -20.82 7.41 -5.23
C ASP A 366 -19.96 8.59 -4.76
N MET A 367 -18.78 8.74 -5.37
CA MET A 367 -17.79 9.76 -5.00
C MET A 367 -18.18 11.18 -5.46
N THR A 368 -19.14 11.31 -6.38
CA THR A 368 -19.62 12.59 -6.89
C THR A 368 -20.78 13.09 -6.03
N GLU A 369 -21.75 12.21 -5.76
CA GLU A 369 -22.92 12.50 -4.93
C GLU A 369 -22.64 12.36 -3.43
N LEU A 370 -21.49 11.78 -3.06
CA LEU A 370 -21.05 11.55 -1.68
C LEU A 370 -22.06 10.72 -0.88
N SER A 371 -22.51 9.61 -1.46
CA SER A 371 -23.53 8.75 -0.85
C SER A 371 -23.24 7.27 -1.08
N TRP A 372 -23.60 6.46 -0.09
CA TRP A 372 -23.54 5.00 -0.20
C TRP A 372 -24.82 4.43 -0.80
N GLY A 373 -24.66 3.32 -1.51
CA GLY A 373 -25.71 2.44 -1.96
C GLY A 373 -25.21 1.01 -2.10
N THR A 374 -26.04 0.15 -2.67
CA THR A 374 -25.75 -1.27 -2.91
C THR A 374 -25.79 -1.62 -4.40
N ASP A 375 -26.09 -0.65 -5.26
CA ASP A 375 -26.22 -0.86 -6.69
C ASP A 375 -25.00 -0.30 -7.41
N PHE A 376 -24.25 -1.19 -8.05
CA PHE A 376 -23.17 -0.84 -8.95
C PHE A 376 -23.71 -0.63 -10.37
N LYS A 377 -23.33 0.49 -11.00
CA LYS A 377 -23.70 0.82 -12.37
C LYS A 377 -22.46 0.80 -13.27
N ALA A 378 -22.38 -0.18 -14.16
CA ALA A 378 -21.27 -0.29 -15.10
C ALA A 378 -21.22 0.86 -16.12
N ASP A 379 -22.37 1.49 -16.40
CA ASP A 379 -22.50 2.63 -17.29
C ASP A 379 -22.44 4.00 -16.58
N ALA A 380 -22.02 4.03 -15.30
CA ALA A 380 -21.79 5.28 -14.58
C ALA A 380 -20.85 6.23 -15.35
N ALA A 381 -21.09 7.53 -15.20
CA ALA A 381 -20.27 8.57 -15.81
C ALA A 381 -18.83 8.55 -15.27
N GLU A 382 -17.92 9.19 -16.01
CA GLU A 382 -16.57 9.47 -15.49
C GLU A 382 -16.65 10.30 -14.22
N TYR A 383 -15.65 10.14 -13.34
CA TYR A 383 -15.66 10.81 -12.06
C TYR A 383 -15.56 12.34 -12.22
N GLU A 384 -16.49 13.03 -11.56
CA GLU A 384 -16.46 14.48 -11.40
C GLU A 384 -16.30 14.80 -9.91
N SER A 385 -15.51 15.82 -9.60
CA SER A 385 -15.32 16.25 -8.22
C SER A 385 -16.68 16.53 -7.57
N PRO A 386 -16.91 16.16 -6.31
CA PRO A 386 -18.16 16.44 -5.63
C PRO A 386 -18.35 17.96 -5.47
N LYS A 387 -19.61 18.39 -5.34
CA LYS A 387 -19.96 19.81 -5.25
C LYS A 387 -19.15 20.59 -4.20
N VAL A 388 -18.86 19.98 -3.05
CA VAL A 388 -18.07 20.63 -1.99
C VAL A 388 -16.64 20.97 -2.41
N VAL A 389 -16.05 20.15 -3.29
CA VAL A 389 -14.72 20.39 -3.86
C VAL A 389 -14.80 21.43 -4.98
N GLN A 390 -15.80 21.34 -5.86
CA GLN A 390 -16.04 22.34 -6.90
C GLN A 390 -16.21 23.75 -6.30
N ASP A 391 -17.08 23.88 -5.28
CA ASP A 391 -17.34 25.13 -4.58
C ASP A 391 -16.08 25.70 -3.88
N TRP A 392 -15.10 24.85 -3.52
CA TRP A 392 -13.82 25.30 -2.98
C TRP A 392 -12.93 25.90 -4.07
N TYR A 393 -12.79 25.22 -5.22
CA TYR A 393 -12.01 25.72 -6.35
C TYR A 393 -12.61 26.95 -7.02
N ASP A 394 -13.95 27.08 -7.06
CA ASP A 394 -14.60 28.29 -7.55
C ASP A 394 -14.19 29.54 -6.76
N LYS A 395 -13.83 29.36 -5.48
CA LYS A 395 -13.37 30.43 -4.58
C LYS A 395 -11.85 30.56 -4.49
N ASN A 396 -11.11 29.50 -4.78
CA ASN A 396 -9.66 29.39 -4.54
C ASN A 396 -8.89 28.87 -5.77
N GLY A 397 -9.41 29.08 -6.98
CA GLY A 397 -8.87 28.49 -8.21
C GLY A 397 -7.47 28.98 -8.58
N ASP A 398 -7.02 30.10 -8.02
CA ASP A 398 -5.65 30.60 -8.17
C ASP A 398 -4.66 29.96 -7.18
N LEU A 399 -5.16 29.12 -6.26
CA LEU A 399 -4.39 28.46 -5.19
C LEU A 399 -3.64 29.46 -4.29
N ALA A 400 -4.05 30.73 -4.23
CA ALA A 400 -3.35 31.75 -3.46
C ALA A 400 -3.40 31.47 -1.94
N SER A 401 -4.38 30.67 -1.49
CA SER A 401 -4.51 30.21 -0.11
C SER A 401 -3.61 29.02 0.25
N VAL A 402 -2.93 28.40 -0.72
CA VAL A 402 -2.03 27.26 -0.48
C VAL A 402 -0.65 27.76 -0.07
N GLU A 403 -0.29 27.52 1.19
CA GLU A 403 1.05 27.79 1.72
C GLU A 403 2.00 26.62 1.39
N TRP A 404 2.71 26.74 0.27
CA TRP A 404 3.64 25.71 -0.20
C TRP A 404 4.82 25.51 0.76
N SER A 405 5.12 24.26 1.11
CA SER A 405 6.27 23.89 1.94
C SER A 405 7.62 24.25 1.29
N SER A 406 7.65 24.27 -0.04
CA SER A 406 8.80 24.67 -0.85
C SER A 406 8.39 25.03 -2.27
N GLU A 407 9.26 25.76 -2.98
CA GLU A 407 9.06 26.04 -4.41
C GLU A 407 9.06 24.75 -5.25
N ALA A 408 9.84 23.74 -4.86
CA ALA A 408 9.85 22.44 -5.54
C ALA A 408 8.48 21.76 -5.47
N VAL A 409 7.85 21.76 -4.29
CA VAL A 409 6.50 21.22 -4.11
C VAL A 409 5.49 22.03 -4.91
N LYS A 410 5.56 23.36 -4.88
CA LYS A 410 4.70 24.20 -5.72
C LYS A 410 4.81 23.81 -7.19
N VAL A 411 6.01 23.64 -7.72
CA VAL A 411 6.23 23.23 -9.12
C VAL A 411 5.64 21.85 -9.40
N LEU A 412 5.79 20.87 -8.50
CA LEU A 412 5.21 19.53 -8.67
C LEU A 412 3.69 19.56 -8.89
N PHE A 413 2.99 20.47 -8.21
CA PHE A 413 1.52 20.53 -8.22
C PHE A 413 0.92 21.60 -9.14
N THR A 414 1.71 22.55 -9.61
CA THR A 414 1.23 23.66 -10.48
C THR A 414 1.83 23.66 -11.87
N SER A 415 2.89 22.90 -12.12
CA SER A 415 3.38 22.75 -13.49
C SER A 415 2.32 22.03 -14.30
N GLU A 416 1.89 22.63 -15.41
CA GLU A 416 1.23 21.85 -16.44
C GLU A 416 2.19 20.73 -16.82
N LYS A 417 1.74 19.48 -16.75
CA LYS A 417 2.51 18.35 -17.30
C LYS A 417 2.98 18.80 -18.68
N SER A 418 4.29 19.05 -18.84
CA SER A 418 4.81 19.58 -20.08
C SER A 418 4.37 18.62 -21.18
N SER A 419 3.50 19.08 -22.05
CA SER A 419 2.87 18.33 -23.12
C SER A 419 3.86 18.05 -24.26
N LYS A 420 5.06 17.55 -23.92
CA LYS A 420 5.83 16.69 -24.81
C LYS A 420 5.15 15.34 -25.02
N TYR A 421 4.19 15.01 -24.17
CA TYR A 421 3.23 13.94 -24.38
C TYR A 421 1.87 14.58 -24.64
N LYS A 422 1.61 14.96 -25.89
CA LYS A 422 0.24 15.17 -26.35
C LYS A 422 -0.47 13.83 -26.23
N THR A 423 -1.46 13.75 -25.35
CA THR A 423 -2.57 12.82 -25.54
C THR A 423 -3.16 13.13 -26.92
N PRO A 424 -3.22 12.18 -27.88
CA PRO A 424 -3.90 12.44 -29.14
C PRO A 424 -5.39 12.62 -28.85
N SER A 425 -5.84 13.86 -28.76
CA SER A 425 -7.25 14.18 -28.97
C SER A 425 -7.56 13.86 -30.43
N TYR A 426 -8.05 12.65 -30.70
CA TYR A 426 -8.66 12.34 -31.98
C TYR A 426 -10.10 12.82 -31.95
N GLY A 427 -10.27 14.07 -32.39
CA GLY A 427 -11.56 14.60 -32.77
C GLY A 427 -12.23 13.70 -33.82
N THR A 428 -13.46 13.32 -33.53
CA THR A 428 -14.38 12.62 -34.41
C THR A 428 -14.55 13.40 -35.72
N ARG A 429 -14.22 12.82 -36.87
CA ARG A 429 -14.77 13.23 -38.17
C ARG A 429 -14.76 12.09 -39.20
N PRO A 430 -15.68 12.13 -40.19
CA PRO A 430 -16.43 10.96 -40.60
C PRO A 430 -15.85 10.29 -41.85
N SER A 431 -16.31 9.06 -42.05
CA SER A 431 -16.05 8.13 -43.15
C SER A 431 -16.11 8.74 -44.56
N SER A 432 -15.11 8.40 -45.40
CA SER A 432 -15.24 8.16 -46.85
C SER A 432 -13.96 7.50 -47.43
N PRO A 433 -14.03 6.67 -48.49
CA PRO A 433 -13.08 5.59 -48.75
C PRO A 433 -11.97 5.84 -49.77
N PHE A 434 -10.87 5.09 -49.59
CA PHE A 434 -9.92 4.52 -50.57
C PHE A 434 -9.48 5.36 -51.79
N HIS A 435 -8.17 5.59 -51.93
CA HIS A 435 -7.42 5.24 -53.15
C HIS A 435 -5.90 5.13 -52.93
N SER A 436 -5.30 4.28 -53.76
CA SER A 436 -4.01 3.61 -53.65
C SER A 436 -2.79 4.35 -54.25
N ASN A 437 -1.62 3.91 -53.79
CA ASN A 437 -0.36 3.66 -54.54
C ASN A 437 0.76 4.73 -54.58
N PRO A 438 2.03 4.33 -54.84
CA PRO A 438 3.10 4.50 -53.83
C PRO A 438 4.38 5.21 -54.34
N LEU A 439 5.26 5.52 -53.39
CA LEU A 439 6.72 5.71 -53.44
C LEU A 439 7.34 6.41 -54.68
N ARG A 440 8.00 7.55 -54.42
CA ARG A 440 9.24 7.92 -55.12
C ARG A 440 10.23 8.62 -54.20
N TYR A 441 11.38 7.97 -54.05
CA TYR A 441 12.63 8.52 -53.54
C TYR A 441 13.24 9.39 -54.65
N ASP A 442 13.53 10.66 -54.37
CA ASP A 442 14.44 11.43 -55.21
C ASP A 442 15.35 12.35 -54.41
N ARG A 443 16.61 12.36 -54.83
CA ARG A 443 17.79 12.96 -54.20
C ARG A 443 18.20 14.15 -55.05
N GLY A 444 17.96 15.36 -54.57
CA GLY A 444 18.36 16.61 -55.23
C GLY A 444 19.11 17.57 -54.30
N LYS A 445 20.30 18.01 -54.72
CA LYS A 445 21.27 18.84 -53.99
C LYS A 445 21.03 20.36 -54.17
N ARG A 446 21.37 21.11 -53.10
CA ARG A 446 22.00 22.46 -53.00
C ARG A 446 21.21 23.73 -53.33
N GLN A 447 21.00 24.56 -52.30
CA GLN A 447 21.54 25.92 -52.04
C GLN A 447 20.84 26.40 -50.74
N GLY A 448 21.45 26.96 -49.71
CA GLY A 448 22.59 27.87 -49.69
C GLY A 448 22.12 29.30 -49.36
N GLN A 449 21.45 29.52 -48.21
CA GLN A 449 21.31 30.84 -47.59
C GLN A 449 21.45 30.70 -46.06
N GLY A 450 22.55 31.24 -45.54
CA GLY A 450 22.77 31.39 -44.11
C GLY A 450 22.30 32.75 -43.63
N LEU A 451 21.68 32.77 -42.44
CA LEU A 451 21.55 33.96 -41.60
C LEU A 451 21.67 33.56 -40.13
N GLY A 452 22.76 34.01 -39.50
CA GLY A 452 22.83 34.48 -38.11
C GLY A 452 22.65 33.48 -36.96
N ILE A 453 23.75 32.88 -36.48
CA ILE A 453 23.83 32.33 -35.12
C ILE A 453 24.05 33.50 -34.15
N GLN A 454 23.03 33.86 -33.37
CA GLN A 454 23.22 34.59 -32.12
C GLN A 454 23.52 33.60 -31.00
N LYS A 455 24.70 33.76 -30.41
CA LYS A 455 25.21 33.00 -29.27
C LYS A 455 24.70 33.64 -27.98
N GLY A 456 23.63 33.09 -27.41
CA GLY A 456 23.20 33.40 -26.03
C GLY A 456 23.85 32.41 -25.06
N SER A 457 24.81 32.88 -24.27
CA SER A 457 25.48 32.10 -23.21
C SER A 457 24.58 31.98 -21.97
N SER A 458 24.18 30.76 -21.61
CA SER A 458 23.60 30.47 -20.30
C SER A 458 24.72 30.21 -19.29
N ASN A 459 24.79 31.06 -18.26
CA ASN A 459 25.77 30.99 -17.18
C ASN A 459 25.43 29.88 -16.18
N ILE A 460 25.81 28.63 -16.49
CA ILE A 460 25.64 27.48 -15.59
C ILE A 460 26.85 27.29 -14.65
N GLY A 461 28.00 27.91 -14.98
CA GLY A 461 29.25 27.76 -14.20
C GLY A 461 29.23 28.28 -12.75
N PRO A 462 28.66 29.46 -12.44
CA PRO A 462 28.76 30.03 -11.09
C PRO A 462 27.81 29.43 -10.04
N ILE A 463 26.72 28.77 -10.44
CA ILE A 463 25.70 28.23 -9.51
C ILE A 463 26.16 26.89 -8.91
N VAL A 464 26.89 26.08 -9.68
CA VAL A 464 27.36 24.76 -9.23
C VAL A 464 28.53 24.88 -8.22
N GLY A 465 29.32 25.97 -8.29
CA GLY A 465 30.43 26.20 -7.36
C GLY A 465 30.00 26.63 -5.94
N GLY A 466 28.85 27.32 -5.81
CA GLY A 466 28.37 27.83 -4.51
C GLY A 466 27.77 26.75 -3.61
N VAL A 467 27.09 25.76 -4.19
CA VAL A 467 26.38 24.71 -3.44
C VAL A 467 27.36 23.74 -2.78
N VAL A 468 28.43 23.36 -3.49
CA VAL A 468 29.45 22.43 -2.96
C VAL A 468 30.28 23.08 -1.84
N GLY A 469 30.58 24.38 -1.95
CA GLY A 469 31.29 25.14 -0.91
C GLY A 469 30.46 25.36 0.36
N GLY A 470 29.16 25.61 0.21
CA GLY A 470 28.23 25.81 1.34
C GLY A 470 28.02 24.54 2.17
N VAL A 471 27.88 23.38 1.53
CA VAL A 471 27.66 22.10 2.21
C VAL A 471 28.86 21.69 3.07
N VAL A 472 30.09 21.92 2.58
CA VAL A 472 31.31 21.62 3.34
C VAL A 472 31.46 22.54 4.56
N ALA A 473 31.13 23.82 4.43
CA ALA A 473 31.20 24.77 5.54
C ALA A 473 30.16 24.46 6.64
N VAL A 474 28.94 24.09 6.26
CA VAL A 474 27.88 23.71 7.21
C VAL A 474 28.23 22.40 7.93
N ALA A 475 28.73 21.39 7.22
CA ALA A 475 29.17 20.13 7.82
C ALA A 475 30.32 20.34 8.84
N ALA A 476 31.28 21.23 8.52
CA ALA A 476 32.37 21.57 9.42
C ALA A 476 31.87 22.29 10.71
N CYS A 477 30.92 23.21 10.58
CA CYS A 477 30.31 23.91 11.71
C CYS A 477 29.52 22.96 12.63
N VAL A 478 28.77 22.02 12.06
CA VAL A 478 28.02 21.00 12.83
C VAL A 478 28.99 20.06 13.55
N GLY A 479 30.05 19.60 12.88
CA GLY A 479 31.10 18.78 13.49
C GLY A 479 31.80 19.47 14.67
N ALA A 480 32.13 20.76 14.52
CA ALA A 480 32.72 21.56 15.59
C ALA A 480 31.76 21.74 16.78
N ALA A 481 30.47 21.99 16.52
CA ALA A 481 29.46 22.12 17.57
C ALA A 481 29.25 20.81 18.36
N MET A 482 29.29 19.66 17.70
CA MET A 482 29.19 18.35 18.36
C MET A 482 30.41 18.03 19.22
N LEU A 483 31.62 18.38 18.77
CA LEU A 483 32.85 18.21 19.56
C LEU A 483 32.89 19.11 20.81
N LEU A 484 32.43 20.35 20.69
CA LEU A 484 32.33 21.27 21.84
C LEU A 484 31.26 20.82 22.84
N ARG A 485 30.12 20.31 22.37
CA ARG A 485 29.08 19.71 23.23
C ARG A 485 29.57 18.44 23.95
N ARG A 486 30.35 17.59 23.26
CA ARG A 486 30.96 16.38 23.88
C ARG A 486 32.00 16.72 24.94
N ARG A 487 32.78 17.79 24.76
CA ARG A 487 33.74 18.26 25.78
C ARG A 487 33.04 18.86 27.00
N LYS A 488 31.93 19.57 26.81
CA LYS A 488 31.16 20.18 27.92
C LYS A 488 30.44 19.14 28.78
N ARG A 489 29.96 18.03 28.18
CA ARG A 489 29.30 16.93 28.92
C ARG A 489 30.26 16.05 29.72
N ARG A 490 31.56 16.03 29.40
CA ARG A 490 32.57 15.32 30.21
C ARG A 490 33.07 16.12 31.42
N GLY A 491 32.66 17.38 31.57
CA GLY A 491 33.02 18.25 32.70
C GLY A 491 31.95 18.35 33.81
N GLN A 492 30.82 17.66 33.71
CA GLN A 492 29.70 17.78 34.66
C GLN A 492 29.23 16.43 35.22
N SER A 493 30.17 15.53 35.51
CA SER A 493 29.88 14.31 36.28
C SER A 493 30.85 14.19 37.44
N GLN A 494 30.77 15.12 38.39
CA GLN A 494 31.16 14.90 39.78
C GLN A 494 30.42 15.91 40.67
N GLY A 495 29.61 15.40 41.59
CA GLY A 495 29.03 16.18 42.69
C GLY A 495 27.50 16.17 42.74
N GLY A 496 26.93 15.30 43.59
CA GLY A 496 25.51 15.34 43.93
C GLY A 496 25.03 14.10 44.68
N GLN A 497 25.34 14.01 45.97
CA GLN A 497 24.74 13.07 46.92
C GLN A 497 23.22 13.28 47.00
N PHE A 498 22.44 12.20 47.08
CA PHE A 498 21.06 12.25 47.55
C PHE A 498 20.91 11.45 48.85
N GLN A 499 20.40 12.15 49.87
CA GLN A 499 20.00 11.66 51.18
C GLN A 499 18.72 10.80 51.10
N ALA A 500 18.64 9.80 51.97
CA ALA A 500 17.46 9.00 52.23
C ALA A 500 16.51 9.72 53.21
N VAL A 501 15.20 9.51 53.06
CA VAL A 501 14.16 9.82 54.05
C VAL A 501 13.38 8.53 54.35
N PRO A 502 13.05 8.20 55.62
CA PRO A 502 12.47 6.92 56.01
C PRO A 502 10.93 6.95 55.96
N MET A 503 10.31 5.76 55.80
CA MET A 503 8.87 5.54 55.83
C MET A 503 8.56 4.51 56.94
N ASP A 504 7.58 4.82 57.80
CA ASP A 504 7.09 3.98 58.91
C ASP A 504 5.57 3.68 58.71
N PRO A 505 4.96 2.70 59.40
CA PRO A 505 4.20 1.60 58.75
C PRO A 505 2.75 1.45 59.25
N GLU A 506 2.12 0.30 58.92
CA GLU A 506 0.82 -0.29 59.38
C GLU A 506 -0.40 -0.12 58.46
N THR A 507 -1.30 -1.09 58.16
CA THR A 507 -1.49 -2.59 58.14
C THR A 507 -2.94 -2.84 57.57
N PRO A 508 -3.55 -4.06 57.44
CA PRO A 508 -3.10 -5.41 57.03
C PRO A 508 -4.04 -6.21 56.05
N ARG A 509 -3.50 -7.33 55.53
CA ARG A 509 -4.07 -8.68 55.17
C ARG A 509 -5.10 -8.87 54.02
N SER A 510 -4.78 -9.80 53.10
CA SER A 510 -5.17 -11.23 53.18
C SER A 510 -4.37 -12.14 52.23
N ASP A 511 -4.11 -13.36 52.68
CA ASP A 511 -3.45 -14.52 52.05
C ASP A 511 -4.01 -14.89 50.66
N GLY A 512 -3.38 -15.63 49.75
CA GLY A 512 -2.17 -16.44 49.75
C GLY A 512 -2.30 -17.49 48.63
N THR A 513 -1.27 -17.71 47.82
CA THR A 513 -0.99 -19.00 47.13
C THR A 513 0.37 -18.94 46.46
N THR A 514 1.25 -19.83 46.91
CA THR A 514 2.61 -20.07 46.42
C THR A 514 2.60 -21.06 45.26
N LEU A 515 3.32 -20.78 44.17
CA LEU A 515 3.97 -21.82 43.36
C LEU A 515 5.39 -21.38 42.93
N VAL A 516 6.29 -22.34 43.12
CA VAL A 516 7.75 -22.32 43.13
C VAL A 516 8.39 -21.95 41.78
N ASN A 517 9.38 -21.07 41.82
CA ASN A 517 10.35 -20.81 40.74
C ASN A 517 11.36 -21.96 40.65
N ASN A 518 11.52 -22.55 39.45
CA ASN A 518 12.71 -23.30 39.07
C ASN A 518 13.28 -22.69 37.79
N THR A 519 14.40 -21.97 37.92
CA THR A 519 15.22 -21.48 36.81
C THR A 519 16.37 -22.45 36.54
N PRO A 520 16.55 -22.95 35.31
CA PRO A 520 17.84 -23.46 34.86
C PRO A 520 18.60 -22.37 34.08
N LYS A 521 19.89 -22.21 34.39
CA LYS A 521 20.84 -21.34 33.68
C LYS A 521 21.02 -21.80 32.21
N PRO A 522 21.18 -20.90 31.23
CA PRO A 522 21.62 -21.27 29.89
C PRO A 522 23.14 -21.52 29.82
N LEU A 523 23.50 -22.51 29.01
CA LEU A 523 24.85 -22.93 28.65
C LEU A 523 25.50 -21.95 27.66
N GLU A 524 26.77 -21.65 27.87
CA GLU A 524 27.64 -20.97 26.90
C GLU A 524 27.86 -21.85 25.65
N TYR A 525 27.67 -21.27 24.46
CA TYR A 525 28.25 -21.79 23.22
C TYR A 525 28.87 -20.62 22.45
N GLY A 526 30.17 -20.77 22.13
CA GLY A 526 31.03 -19.71 21.64
C GLY A 526 30.70 -19.20 20.24
N ALA A 527 30.71 -17.88 20.10
CA ALA A 527 30.69 -17.20 18.81
C ALA A 527 32.14 -16.98 18.31
N GLN A 528 32.45 -17.46 17.12
CA GLN A 528 33.61 -16.98 16.35
C GLN A 528 33.28 -15.60 15.77
N GLN A 529 34.06 -14.59 16.13
CA GLN A 529 34.04 -13.27 15.50
C GLN A 529 34.92 -13.28 14.24
N PRO A 530 34.56 -12.58 13.14
CA PRO A 530 35.53 -12.14 12.16
C PRO A 530 36.25 -10.87 12.67
N GLU A 531 37.58 -10.90 12.67
CA GLU A 531 38.45 -9.75 12.96
C GLU A 531 38.25 -8.60 11.94
N MET A 532 38.06 -7.37 12.44
CA MET A 532 38.17 -6.12 11.69
C MET A 532 39.58 -5.54 11.90
N ASP A 533 40.21 -5.04 10.83
CA ASP A 533 41.46 -4.29 10.95
C ASP A 533 41.23 -2.81 11.34
N SER A 534 42.31 -2.16 11.79
CA SER A 534 42.27 -0.87 12.49
C SER A 534 41.92 0.35 11.63
N TYR A 535 41.39 0.17 10.42
CA TYR A 535 40.94 1.28 9.56
C TYR A 535 39.57 1.09 8.89
N GLY A 536 38.82 0.03 9.23
CA GLY A 536 37.37 -0.02 9.02
C GLY A 536 36.87 0.17 7.58
N ARG A 537 37.49 -0.48 6.58
CA ARG A 537 36.98 -0.49 5.20
C ARG A 537 36.71 -1.92 4.72
N VAL A 538 35.54 -2.14 4.15
CA VAL A 538 35.20 -3.33 3.34
C VAL A 538 35.25 -2.92 1.86
N TYR A 539 35.89 -3.73 1.02
CA TYR A 539 36.05 -3.48 -0.42
C TYR A 539 34.70 -3.58 -1.18
N GLU A 540 34.33 -2.53 -1.92
CA GLU A 540 33.40 -2.61 -3.06
C GLU A 540 34.16 -3.12 -4.30
N MET A 541 33.67 -4.18 -4.93
CA MET A 541 34.10 -4.54 -6.28
C MET A 541 33.17 -3.86 -7.30
N ALA A 542 33.74 -2.94 -8.07
CA ALA A 542 33.11 -2.28 -9.19
C ALA A 542 32.83 -3.27 -10.33
N GLY A 543 31.58 -3.35 -10.77
CA GLY A 543 31.14 -4.03 -12.00
C GLY A 543 30.51 -3.01 -12.96
N GLU A 544 30.92 -3.07 -14.21
CA GLU A 544 30.77 -2.07 -15.27
C GLU A 544 29.32 -1.63 -15.57
N ALA A 545 29.15 -0.32 -15.75
CA ALA A 545 27.91 0.31 -16.19
C ALA A 545 27.65 0.06 -17.69
N LYS A 546 26.50 -0.52 -18.02
CA LYS A 546 25.88 -0.40 -19.35
C LYS A 546 24.70 0.58 -19.26
N SER A 547 24.72 1.57 -20.14
CA SER A 547 23.71 2.62 -20.29
C SER A 547 22.33 2.02 -20.58
N PRO A 548 21.26 2.39 -19.85
CA PRO A 548 19.91 2.02 -20.24
C PRO A 548 19.35 3.03 -21.26
N HIS A 549 18.83 2.48 -22.36
CA HIS A 549 18.00 3.18 -23.34
C HIS A 549 16.65 3.61 -22.70
N PRO A 550 16.00 4.67 -23.22
CA PRO A 550 14.76 5.21 -22.66
C PRO A 550 13.65 4.15 -22.69
N VAL A 551 13.08 3.88 -21.52
CA VAL A 551 11.93 2.98 -21.32
C VAL A 551 10.67 3.81 -21.49
N GLU A 552 9.76 3.38 -22.37
CA GLU A 552 8.41 3.92 -22.49
C GLU A 552 7.62 3.61 -21.21
N LEU A 553 6.96 4.63 -20.67
CA LEU A 553 6.30 4.64 -19.37
C LEU A 553 4.79 4.61 -19.57
N ASP A 554 4.12 3.61 -18.98
CA ASP A 554 2.66 3.52 -18.91
C ASP A 554 2.22 3.47 -17.44
N ALA A 555 1.25 4.30 -17.08
CA ALA A 555 0.86 4.58 -15.70
C ALA A 555 -0.42 3.83 -15.34
N THR A 556 -0.30 2.77 -14.54
CA THR A 556 -1.43 2.13 -13.85
C THR A 556 -1.10 2.05 -12.37
N GLY A 557 -1.71 2.87 -11.53
CA GLY A 557 -1.52 2.79 -10.08
C GLY A 557 -2.86 2.69 -9.36
N ILE A 558 -3.38 1.48 -9.34
CA ILE A 558 -4.56 1.12 -8.56
C ILE A 558 -4.05 0.51 -7.25
N ASN A 559 -4.24 1.23 -6.14
CA ASN A 559 -4.04 0.66 -4.81
C ASN A 559 -5.30 -0.13 -4.42
N GLY A 560 -5.12 -1.39 -4.05
CA GLY A 560 -6.17 -2.31 -3.60
C GLY A 560 -6.53 -2.21 -2.11
N SER A 561 -6.12 -1.15 -1.43
CA SER A 561 -6.43 -0.89 -0.01
C SER A 561 -7.71 -0.08 0.20
N GLY A 562 -8.75 -0.33 -0.59
CA GLY A 562 -10.13 0.04 -0.24
C GLY A 562 -10.76 1.12 -1.11
N GLY A 563 -11.62 0.68 -2.03
CA GLY A 563 -12.38 1.54 -2.94
C GLY A 563 -11.70 1.62 -4.30
N LEU A 564 -12.36 1.09 -5.32
CA LEU A 564 -11.90 1.17 -6.70
C LEU A 564 -12.80 2.15 -7.44
N ALA A 565 -12.22 3.22 -7.98
CA ALA A 565 -12.95 4.07 -8.92
C ALA A 565 -13.35 3.22 -10.12
N SER A 566 -14.65 3.17 -10.43
CA SER A 566 -15.22 2.21 -11.36
C SER A 566 -14.80 2.41 -12.82
N LYS A 567 -14.08 3.50 -13.16
CA LYS A 567 -13.52 3.75 -14.49
C LYS A 567 -12.29 4.67 -14.41
N GLU A 568 -11.10 4.09 -14.23
CA GLU A 568 -10.00 4.49 -15.13
C GLU A 568 -10.07 3.50 -16.29
N GLN A 569 -10.50 3.94 -17.48
CA GLN A 569 -10.43 3.08 -18.65
C GLN A 569 -8.96 2.73 -18.92
N THR A 570 -8.59 1.49 -18.61
CA THR A 570 -7.37 0.88 -19.11
C THR A 570 -7.48 0.79 -20.63
N GLN A 571 -6.97 1.79 -21.35
CA GLN A 571 -6.81 1.68 -22.79
C GLN A 571 -5.70 0.67 -23.07
N VAL A 572 -6.09 -0.59 -23.27
CA VAL A 572 -5.22 -1.63 -23.83
C VAL A 572 -4.93 -1.26 -25.28
N TYR A 573 -3.78 -0.64 -25.55
CA TYR A 573 -3.28 -0.48 -26.91
C TYR A 573 -2.59 -1.78 -27.35
N ARG A 574 -3.06 -2.35 -28.47
CA ARG A 574 -2.38 -3.47 -29.16
C ARG A 574 -1.12 -3.03 -29.85
#